data_AF-A0A1Y1Q826-F1
#
_entry.id   AF-A0A1Y1Q826-F1
#
_cell.length_a   1.000
_cell.length_b   1.000
_cell.length_c   1.000
_cell.angle_alpha   90.00
_cell.angle_beta   90.00
_cell.angle_gamma   90.00
#
_symmetry.space_group_name_H-M   'P 1'
#
loop_
_entity.id
_entity.type
_entity.pdbx_description
1 polymer ?
#
loop_
_entity_poly.entity_id
_entity_poly.type
_entity_poly.pdbx_seq_one_letter_code
_entity_poly.pdbx_strand_id
1 'polypeptide(L)'
;MAWNARKHQSSKDAEDFLYLLHYYIDIGNQSRLENEHTDLFDDIETAPARLLGRDITTIASHSTLTMIARILNQEIATGLYAPLLRAMLPRHTEAHLIQHYLRQLQALKQELNC
;
A
#
# COMPACT_ATOMS: atom_id res chain seq x y z
N MET A 1 1.22 -11.34 8.81
CA MET A 1 0.38 -10.90 7.66
C MET A 1 -0.26 -12.10 6.97
N ALA A 2 -1.59 -12.14 6.90
CA ALA A 2 -2.38 -13.28 6.40
C ALA A 2 -2.08 -13.61 4.92
N TRP A 3 -1.85 -12.60 4.08
CA TRP A 3 -1.39 -12.77 2.71
C TRP A 3 -0.12 -13.63 2.63
N ASN A 4 0.96 -13.27 3.33
CA ASN A 4 2.22 -14.00 3.20
C ASN A 4 2.12 -15.48 3.65
N ALA A 5 1.17 -15.78 4.56
CA ALA A 5 0.89 -17.15 5.00
C ALA A 5 0.03 -17.94 3.99
N ARG A 6 -0.87 -17.26 3.24
CA ARG A 6 -1.87 -17.89 2.37
C ARG A 6 -1.74 -17.53 0.89
N LYS A 7 -0.65 -16.87 0.47
CA LYS A 7 -0.44 -16.39 -0.91
C LYS A 7 -0.51 -17.47 -1.99
N HIS A 8 -0.33 -18.74 -1.61
CA HIS A 8 -0.47 -19.89 -2.51
C HIS A 8 -1.91 -20.44 -2.61
N GLN A 9 -2.82 -19.97 -1.73
CA GLN A 9 -4.20 -20.43 -1.63
C GLN A 9 -5.21 -19.40 -2.18
N SER A 10 -4.93 -18.10 -2.04
CA SER A 10 -5.82 -17.04 -2.53
C SER A 10 -5.08 -15.72 -2.75
N SER A 11 -5.49 -14.98 -3.79
CA SER A 11 -5.09 -13.58 -4.05
C SER A 11 -5.95 -12.56 -3.31
N LYS A 12 -7.06 -12.98 -2.67
CA LYS A 12 -8.05 -12.07 -2.10
C LYS A 12 -7.47 -11.04 -1.13
N ASP A 13 -6.60 -11.45 -0.22
CA ASP A 13 -5.94 -10.53 0.72
C ASP A 13 -5.08 -9.48 -0.02
N ALA A 14 -4.50 -9.84 -1.17
CA ALA A 14 -3.71 -8.92 -1.98
C ALA A 14 -4.62 -7.96 -2.76
N GLU A 15 -5.70 -8.46 -3.36
CA GLU A 15 -6.71 -7.64 -4.05
C GLU A 15 -7.39 -6.65 -3.11
N ASP A 16 -7.79 -7.09 -1.91
CA ASP A 16 -8.40 -6.23 -0.89
C ASP A 16 -7.39 -5.15 -0.43
N PHE A 17 -6.10 -5.50 -0.31
CA PHE A 17 -5.06 -4.51 -0.02
C PHE A 17 -4.84 -3.52 -1.17
N LEU A 18 -4.87 -3.97 -2.44
CA LEU A 18 -4.78 -3.08 -3.60
C LEU A 18 -5.91 -2.06 -3.59
N TYR A 19 -7.12 -2.53 -3.27
CA TYR A 19 -8.30 -1.68 -3.17
C TYR A 19 -8.10 -0.61 -2.11
N LEU A 20 -7.65 -0.99 -0.90
CA LEU A 20 -7.35 -0.02 0.16
C LEU A 20 -6.22 0.93 -0.26
N LEU A 21 -5.15 0.43 -0.88
CA LEU A 21 -4.00 1.25 -1.28
C LEU A 21 -4.38 2.36 -2.26
N HIS A 22 -5.37 2.12 -3.12
CA HIS A 22 -5.79 3.06 -4.16
C HIS A 22 -6.97 3.93 -3.73
N TYR A 23 -7.97 3.35 -3.06
CA TYR A 23 -9.25 4.02 -2.76
C TYR A 23 -9.38 4.45 -1.30
N TYR A 24 -8.29 4.49 -0.51
CA TYR A 24 -8.38 4.75 0.93
C TYR A 24 -9.09 6.07 1.27
N ILE A 25 -8.88 7.10 0.46
CA ILE A 25 -9.54 8.40 0.63
C ILE A 25 -11.04 8.28 0.30
N ASP A 26 -11.36 7.66 -0.84
CA ASP A 26 -12.71 7.58 -1.39
C ASP A 26 -13.67 6.72 -0.54
N ILE A 27 -13.15 5.80 0.28
CA ILE A 27 -13.96 4.95 1.17
C ILE A 27 -14.35 5.62 2.50
N GLY A 28 -14.36 6.95 2.54
CA GLY A 28 -14.85 7.75 3.68
C GLY A 28 -13.78 8.50 4.47
N ASN A 29 -12.54 8.56 3.97
CA ASN A 29 -11.46 9.32 4.62
C ASN A 29 -11.24 10.72 4.03
N GLN A 30 -12.08 11.16 3.10
CA GLN A 30 -12.01 12.50 2.47
C GLN A 30 -11.99 13.64 3.50
N SER A 31 -12.90 13.64 4.47
CA SER A 31 -12.93 14.69 5.50
C SER A 31 -11.67 14.73 6.36
N ARG A 32 -11.04 13.57 6.62
CA ARG A 32 -9.78 13.51 7.38
C ARG A 32 -8.62 14.05 6.57
N LEU A 33 -8.57 13.71 5.28
CA LEU A 33 -7.59 14.30 4.36
C LEU A 33 -7.66 15.83 4.38
N GLU A 34 -8.87 16.39 4.20
CA GLU A 34 -9.10 17.84 4.13
C GLU A 34 -8.79 18.58 5.43
N ASN A 35 -9.13 17.99 6.58
CA ASN A 35 -9.05 18.69 7.86
C ASN A 35 -7.77 18.41 8.65
N GLU A 36 -7.14 17.24 8.47
CA GLU A 36 -6.05 16.76 9.33
C GLU A 36 -4.73 16.56 8.58
N HIS A 37 -4.77 16.37 7.26
CA HIS A 37 -3.63 15.96 6.45
C HIS A 37 -3.47 16.80 5.18
N THR A 38 -3.47 18.12 5.36
CA THR A 38 -3.35 19.08 4.26
C THR A 38 -2.02 18.97 3.52
N ASP A 39 -0.99 18.44 4.17
CA ASP A 39 0.32 18.15 3.56
C ASP A 39 0.27 17.08 2.46
N LEU A 40 -0.79 16.26 2.43
CA LEU A 40 -0.96 15.24 1.40
C LEU A 40 -1.53 15.79 0.08
N PHE A 41 -2.02 17.04 0.06
CA PHE A 41 -2.48 17.69 -1.19
C PHE A 41 -1.34 18.02 -2.15
N ASP A 42 -0.08 18.04 -1.68
CA ASP A 42 1.09 18.28 -2.54
C ASP A 42 1.36 17.13 -3.52
N ASP A 43 0.91 15.90 -3.19
CA ASP A 43 0.98 14.73 -4.06
C ASP A 43 -0.29 13.88 -3.91
N ILE A 44 -1.38 14.36 -4.50
CA ILE A 44 -2.71 13.73 -4.44
C ILE A 44 -2.66 12.28 -4.95
N GLU A 45 -1.79 11.97 -5.92
CA GLU A 45 -1.69 10.61 -6.45
C GLU A 45 -1.27 9.61 -5.38
N THR A 46 -0.37 9.98 -4.46
CA THR A 46 0.11 9.08 -3.40
C THR A 46 -0.60 9.29 -2.06
N ALA A 47 -1.46 10.30 -1.96
CA ALA A 47 -2.22 10.63 -0.76
C ALA A 47 -2.98 9.43 -0.16
N PRO A 48 -3.68 8.55 -0.93
CA PRO A 48 -4.37 7.40 -0.35
C PRO A 48 -3.41 6.46 0.39
N ALA A 49 -2.27 6.12 -0.23
CA ALA A 49 -1.27 5.25 0.34
C ALA A 49 -0.57 5.86 1.56
N ARG A 50 -0.29 7.17 1.51
CA ARG A 50 0.32 7.88 2.64
C ARG A 50 -0.62 7.94 3.85
N LEU A 51 -1.89 8.26 3.61
CA LEU A 51 -2.90 8.29 4.68
C LEU A 51 -3.09 6.91 5.31
N LEU A 52 -3.17 5.85 4.50
CA LEU A 52 -3.21 4.47 4.98
C LEU A 52 -1.97 4.14 5.83
N GLY A 53 -0.79 4.59 5.42
CA GLY A 53 0.45 4.35 6.15
C GLY A 53 0.45 4.98 7.53
N ARG A 54 -0.02 6.24 7.64
CA ARG A 54 -0.19 6.93 8.92
C ARG A 54 -1.12 6.15 9.84
N ASP A 55 -2.27 5.73 9.33
CA ASP A 55 -3.26 5.00 10.11
C ASP A 55 -2.72 3.64 10.58
N ILE A 56 -2.03 2.90 9.70
CA ILE A 56 -1.35 1.66 10.08
C ILE A 56 -0.34 1.91 11.22
N THR A 57 0.44 2.97 11.16
CA THR A 57 1.39 3.35 12.21
C THR A 57 0.70 3.64 13.55
N THR A 58 -0.52 4.19 13.55
CA THR A 58 -1.27 4.45 14.79
C THR A 58 -1.81 3.19 15.46
N ILE A 59 -2.18 2.15 14.70
CA ILE A 59 -2.89 0.97 15.22
C ILE A 59 -2.00 -0.26 15.40
N ALA A 60 -0.89 -0.36 14.66
CA ALA A 60 -0.07 -1.56 14.63
C ALA A 60 1.04 -1.54 15.69
N SER A 61 1.40 -2.72 16.21
CA SER A 61 2.57 -2.85 17.07
C SER A 61 3.86 -2.61 16.28
N HIS A 62 4.94 -2.20 16.97
CA HIS A 62 6.25 -2.03 16.34
C HIS A 62 6.72 -3.30 15.59
N SER A 63 6.51 -4.49 16.17
CA SER A 63 6.83 -5.76 15.49
C SER A 63 6.03 -5.98 14.21
N THR A 64 4.76 -5.55 14.18
CA THR A 64 3.90 -5.61 13.00
C THR A 64 4.38 -4.62 11.94
N LEU A 65 4.70 -3.39 12.34
CA LEU A 65 5.23 -2.37 11.44
C LEU A 65 6.55 -2.82 10.79
N THR A 66 7.49 -3.35 11.57
CA THR A 66 8.75 -3.93 11.05
C THR A 66 8.49 -5.08 10.07
N MET A 67 7.49 -5.93 10.34
CA MET A 67 7.10 -6.99 9.41
C MET A 67 6.56 -6.43 8.09
N ILE A 68 5.69 -5.41 8.14
CA ILE A 68 5.13 -4.74 6.96
C ILE A 68 6.24 -4.07 6.16
N ALA A 69 7.08 -3.26 6.81
CA ALA A 69 8.19 -2.55 6.18
C ALA A 69 9.13 -3.53 5.46
N ARG A 70 9.41 -4.70 6.06
CA ARG A 70 10.21 -5.75 5.42
C ARG A 70 9.53 -6.31 4.17
N ILE A 71 8.22 -6.56 4.20
CA ILE A 71 7.46 -7.01 3.03
C ILE A 71 7.53 -5.95 1.93
N LEU A 72 7.19 -4.69 2.25
CA LEU A 72 7.23 -3.58 1.27
C LEU A 72 8.63 -3.40 0.68
N ASN A 73 9.69 -3.51 1.47
CA ASN A 73 11.07 -3.47 0.99
C ASN A 73 11.36 -4.53 -0.08
N GLN A 74 10.89 -5.76 0.15
CA GLN A 74 11.08 -6.86 -0.81
C GLN A 74 10.30 -6.60 -2.11
N GLU A 75 9.07 -6.13 -2.01
CA GLU A 75 8.23 -5.80 -3.16
C GLU A 75 8.83 -4.64 -3.98
N ILE A 76 9.26 -3.56 -3.33
CA ILE A 76 9.88 -2.41 -4.00
C ILE A 76 11.19 -2.80 -4.67
N ALA A 77 12.03 -3.61 -4.02
CA ALA A 77 13.30 -4.06 -4.57
C ALA A 77 13.14 -5.00 -5.79
N THR A 78 12.05 -5.76 -5.85
CA THR A 78 11.75 -6.65 -6.97
C THR A 78 11.06 -5.93 -8.14
N GLY A 79 10.52 -4.73 -7.91
CA GLY A 79 10.00 -3.85 -8.96
C GLY A 79 8.90 -4.54 -9.79
N LEU A 80 9.13 -4.68 -11.10
CA LEU A 80 8.16 -5.31 -12.01
C LEU A 80 7.85 -6.78 -11.67
N TYR A 81 8.70 -7.43 -10.88
CA TYR A 81 8.54 -8.83 -10.47
C TYR A 81 7.95 -9.01 -9.06
N ALA A 82 7.56 -7.91 -8.41
CA ALA A 82 6.93 -7.87 -7.08
C ALA A 82 5.81 -8.91 -6.92
N PRO A 83 5.99 -9.95 -6.09
CA PRO A 83 4.99 -11.01 -5.90
C PRO A 83 3.63 -10.51 -5.43
N LEU A 84 3.60 -9.49 -4.58
CA LEU A 84 2.37 -8.86 -4.10
C LEU A 84 1.67 -8.13 -5.26
N LEU A 85 2.40 -7.32 -6.04
CA LEU A 85 1.81 -6.63 -7.20
C LEU A 85 1.31 -7.62 -8.26
N ARG A 86 2.02 -8.73 -8.49
CA ARG A 86 1.56 -9.78 -9.39
C ARG A 86 0.32 -10.51 -8.89
N ALA A 87 0.13 -10.59 -7.58
CA ALA A 87 -1.09 -11.15 -6.98
C ALA A 87 -2.25 -10.13 -7.01
N MET A 88 -1.95 -8.84 -7.01
CA MET A 88 -2.91 -7.74 -7.07
C MET A 88 -3.44 -7.46 -8.47
N LEU A 89 -2.59 -7.64 -9.48
CA LEU A 89 -2.82 -7.12 -10.82
C LEU A 89 -3.16 -8.24 -11.81
N PRO A 90 -4.02 -7.98 -12.81
CA PRO A 90 -4.29 -8.91 -13.90
C PRO A 90 -3.00 -9.37 -14.61
N ARG A 91 -3.01 -10.58 -15.18
CA ARG A 91 -1.84 -11.22 -15.81
C ARG A 91 -1.21 -10.44 -16.99
N HIS A 92 -1.92 -9.47 -17.55
CA HIS A 92 -1.48 -8.62 -18.67
C HIS A 92 -1.53 -7.13 -18.33
N THR A 93 -1.25 -6.79 -17.08
CA THR A 93 -1.24 -5.39 -16.63
C THR A 93 -0.11 -4.62 -17.30
N GLU A 94 -0.45 -3.44 -17.81
CA GLU A 94 0.50 -2.55 -18.45
C GLU A 94 1.60 -2.09 -17.48
N ALA A 95 2.82 -1.93 -18.00
CA ALA A 95 3.97 -1.56 -17.18
C ALA A 95 3.76 -0.24 -16.41
N HIS A 96 3.02 0.71 -16.99
CA HIS A 96 2.74 2.00 -16.35
C HIS A 96 1.86 1.85 -15.10
N LEU A 97 0.92 0.90 -15.09
CA LEU A 97 0.09 0.60 -13.90
C LEU A 97 0.94 -0.07 -12.81
N ILE A 98 1.86 -0.95 -13.19
CA ILE A 98 2.79 -1.56 -12.22
C ILE A 98 3.66 -0.47 -11.57
N GLN A 99 4.16 0.50 -12.36
CA GLN A 99 4.90 1.64 -11.84
C GLN A 99 4.05 2.52 -10.91
N HIS A 100 2.79 2.77 -11.26
CA HIS A 100 1.84 3.48 -10.39
C HIS A 100 1.72 2.79 -9.03
N TYR A 101 1.48 1.48 -8.98
CA TYR A 101 1.36 0.77 -7.71
C TYR A 101 2.68 0.63 -6.95
N LEU A 102 3.83 0.54 -7.64
CA LEU A 102 5.14 0.62 -6.98
C LEU A 102 5.32 1.97 -6.27
N ARG A 103 4.91 3.08 -6.90
CA ARG A 103 4.94 4.41 -6.28
C ARG A 103 4.04 4.47 -5.04
N GLN A 104 2.86 3.86 -5.09
CA GLN A 104 1.98 3.75 -3.91
C GLN A 104 2.62 2.95 -2.77
N LEU A 105 3.24 1.81 -3.07
CA LEU A 105 3.94 1.00 -2.04
C LEU A 105 5.12 1.75 -1.43
N GLN A 106 5.85 2.54 -2.22
CA GLN A 106 6.92 3.41 -1.73
C GLN A 106 6.40 4.49 -0.80
N ALA A 107 5.31 5.17 -1.20
CA ALA A 107 4.69 6.21 -0.40
C ALA A 107 4.12 5.66 0.92
N LEU A 108 3.45 4.51 0.88
CA LEU A 108 3.01 3.80 2.08
C LEU A 108 4.19 3.52 3.03
N LYS A 109 5.28 2.97 2.49
CA LYS A 109 6.48 2.64 3.28
C LYS A 109 7.09 3.87 3.95
N GLN A 110 7.09 5.03 3.28
CA GLN A 110 7.66 6.27 3.85
C GLN A 110 6.97 6.67 5.16
N GLU A 111 5.70 6.36 5.34
CA GLU A 111 4.93 6.73 6.53
C GLU A 111 5.07 5.70 7.68
N LEU A 112 5.66 4.52 7.42
CA LEU A 112 5.77 3.45 8.42
C LEU A 112 6.93 3.64 9.42
N ASN A 113 7.85 4.59 9.20
CA ASN A 113 8.97 4.96 10.10
C ASN A 113 9.36 3.89 11.14
N CYS A 114 9.93 2.78 10.67
CA CYS A 114 10.52 1.70 11.50
C CYS A 114 12.03 1.70 11.39
#